data_AF-A0A8S2Y334-F1
#
_entry.id   AF-A0A8S2Y334-F1
#
_cell.length_a   1.000
_cell.length_b   1.000
_cell.length_c   1.000
_cell.angle_alpha   90.00
_cell.angle_beta   90.00
_cell.angle_gamma   90.00
#
_symmetry.space_group_name_H-M   'P 1'
#
loop_
_entity.id
_entity.type
_entity.pdbx_description
1 polymer ?
#
loop_
_entity_poly.entity_id
_entity_poly.type
_entity_poly.pdbx_seq_one_letter_code
_entity_poly.pdbx_strand_id
1 'polypeptide(L)'
;MREIWPTKCDYLITTLGGLIGLGSIWRFPYLAFQNGGAAFVIPYVIISLLCGIPLLIMETGLGQLSRRGPVGCWNFAPAMKGIGIASVFMSFFGALYYVIIMVW
;
A
#
# COMPACT_ATOMS: atom_id res chain seq x y z
N MET A 1 5.02 18.40 -18.28
CA MET A 1 4.45 17.17 -18.86
C MET A 1 4.68 16.07 -17.83
N ARG A 2 3.67 15.28 -17.45
CA ARG A 2 3.85 14.22 -16.43
C ARG A 2 4.46 13.01 -17.12
N GLU A 3 5.47 12.39 -16.51
CA GLU A 3 6.08 11.18 -17.05
C GLU A 3 5.07 10.01 -17.01
N ILE A 4 5.05 9.24 -18.09
CA ILE A 4 4.17 8.09 -18.26
C ILE A 4 5.05 6.85 -18.21
N TRP A 5 4.58 5.80 -17.55
CA TRP A 5 5.28 4.52 -17.53
C TRP A 5 5.47 3.98 -18.96
N PRO A 6 6.68 3.55 -19.33
CA PRO A 6 6.97 3.08 -20.68
C PRO A 6 6.20 1.79 -21.02
N THR A 7 6.02 0.90 -20.04
CA THR A 7 5.24 -0.33 -20.19
C THR A 7 4.27 -0.53 -19.04
N LYS A 8 3.12 -1.17 -19.32
CA LYS A 8 2.18 -1.61 -18.28
C LYS A 8 2.82 -2.60 -17.31
N CYS A 9 3.74 -3.44 -17.80
CA CYS A 9 4.48 -4.38 -16.95
C CYS A 9 5.36 -3.65 -15.93
N ASP A 10 6.04 -2.58 -16.32
CA ASP A 10 6.88 -1.79 -15.40
C ASP A 10 6.04 -1.19 -14.27
N TYR A 11 4.87 -0.64 -14.62
CA TYR A 11 3.91 -0.15 -13.64
C TYR A 11 3.46 -1.25 -12.65
N LEU A 12 3.13 -2.44 -13.16
CA LEU A 12 2.71 -3.57 -12.33
C LEU A 12 3.83 -4.03 -11.40
N ILE A 13 5.05 -4.19 -11.92
CA ILE A 13 6.20 -4.66 -11.14
C ILE A 13 6.56 -3.64 -10.05
N THR A 14 6.59 -2.34 -10.37
CA THR A 14 6.84 -1.29 -9.36
C THR A 14 5.75 -1.28 -8.28
N THR A 15 4.49 -1.42 -8.68
CA THR A 15 3.37 -1.45 -7.72
C THR A 15 3.44 -2.68 -6.82
N LEU A 16 3.71 -3.86 -7.39
CA LEU A 16 3.89 -5.11 -6.64
C LEU A 16 5.10 -5.04 -5.71
N GLY A 17 6.21 -4.46 -6.15
CA GLY A 17 7.41 -4.24 -5.34
C GLY A 17 7.15 -3.31 -4.15
N GLY A 18 6.28 -2.32 -4.30
CA GLY A 18 5.84 -1.47 -3.18
C GLY A 18 4.90 -2.16 -2.20
N LEU A 19 4.14 -3.17 -2.65
CA LEU A 19 3.21 -3.94 -1.80
C LEU A 19 3.90 -5.05 -1.01
N ILE A 20 4.95 -5.64 -1.55
CA ILE A 20 5.70 -6.73 -0.91
C ILE A 20 6.78 -6.12 -0.01
N GLY A 21 6.48 -5.97 1.28
CA GLY A 21 7.42 -5.47 2.29
C GLY A 21 8.03 -6.56 3.17
N LEU A 22 9.03 -6.19 3.97
CA LEU A 22 9.64 -7.04 5.01
C LEU A 22 8.57 -7.65 5.96
N GLY A 23 7.49 -6.90 6.21
CA GLY A 23 6.32 -7.38 6.95
C GLY A 23 5.72 -8.68 6.40
N SER A 24 5.65 -8.84 5.08
CA SER A 24 5.10 -10.07 4.47
C SER A 24 6.03 -11.26 4.66
N ILE A 25 7.34 -11.03 4.83
CA ILE A 25 8.34 -12.10 4.95
C ILE A 25 8.45 -12.60 6.39
N TRP A 26 8.47 -11.71 7.39
CA TRP A 26 8.68 -12.10 8.79
C TRP A 26 7.40 -12.14 9.63
N ARG A 27 6.43 -11.25 9.38
CA ARG A 27 5.31 -11.01 10.31
C ARG A 27 4.18 -11.95 9.99
N PHE A 28 3.96 -12.22 8.70
CA PHE A 28 3.01 -13.21 8.24
C PHE A 28 3.27 -14.61 8.81
N PRO A 29 4.47 -15.21 8.67
CA PRO A 29 4.71 -16.54 9.23
C PRO A 29 4.66 -16.55 10.77
N TYR A 30 5.11 -15.48 11.42
CA TYR A 30 5.02 -15.36 12.88
C TYR A 30 3.56 -15.35 13.38
N LEU A 31 2.68 -14.53 12.76
CA LEU A 31 1.26 -14.50 13.10
C LEU A 31 0.56 -15.80 12.73
N ALA A 32 0.93 -16.43 11.60
CA ALA A 32 0.38 -17.71 11.21
C ALA A 32 0.71 -18.77 12.26
N PHE A 33 1.96 -18.84 12.74
CA PHE A 33 2.36 -19.82 13.76
C PHE A 33 1.62 -19.63 15.09
N GLN A 34 1.43 -18.39 15.54
CA GLN A 34 0.73 -18.11 16.81
C GLN A 34 -0.79 -18.34 16.75
N ASN A 35 -1.43 -18.09 15.60
CA ASN A 35 -2.88 -18.12 15.46
C ASN A 35 -3.41 -19.44 14.87
N GLY A 36 -2.73 -20.57 15.12
CA GLY A 36 -3.19 -21.90 14.69
C GLY A 36 -2.69 -22.35 13.32
N GLY A 37 -1.53 -21.83 12.88
CA GLY A 37 -0.83 -22.27 11.68
C GLY A 37 -1.64 -22.04 10.40
N ALA A 38 -1.91 -23.12 9.67
CA ALA A 38 -2.64 -23.10 8.41
C ALA A 38 -4.09 -22.60 8.56
N ALA A 39 -4.71 -22.74 9.75
CA ALA A 39 -6.08 -22.27 9.98
C ALA A 39 -6.19 -20.73 9.92
N PHE A 40 -5.11 -20.00 10.24
CA PHE A 40 -5.06 -18.53 10.15
C PHE A 40 -5.07 -18.03 8.70
N VAL A 41 -4.64 -18.85 7.75
CA VAL A 41 -4.57 -18.47 6.33
C VAL A 41 -5.96 -18.28 5.73
N ILE A 42 -6.95 -19.04 6.19
CA ILE A 42 -8.34 -19.00 5.69
C ILE A 42 -8.98 -17.61 5.93
N PRO A 43 -9.09 -17.09 7.17
CA PRO A 43 -9.65 -15.76 7.41
C PRO A 43 -8.76 -14.65 6.81
N TYR A 44 -7.43 -14.84 6.77
CA TYR A 44 -6.53 -13.91 6.13
C TYR A 44 -6.86 -13.73 4.64
N VAL A 45 -6.99 -14.83 3.88
CA VAL A 45 -7.35 -14.77 2.46
C VAL A 45 -8.73 -14.16 2.25
N ILE A 46 -9.72 -14.50 3.09
CA ILE A 46 -11.07 -13.94 2.98
C ILE A 46 -11.05 -12.41 3.14
N ILE A 47 -10.38 -11.90 4.18
CA ILE A 47 -10.27 -10.45 4.43
C ILE A 47 -9.43 -9.77 3.34
N SER A 48 -8.37 -10.41 2.85
CA SER A 48 -7.58 -9.90 1.74
C SER A 48 -8.38 -9.79 0.44
N LEU A 49 -9.23 -10.76 0.13
CA LEU A 49 -10.10 -10.73 -1.06
C LEU A 49 -11.24 -9.72 -0.92
N LEU A 50 -11.84 -9.59 0.26
CA LEU A 50 -12.99 -8.71 0.49
C LEU A 50 -12.63 -7.25 0.73
N CYS A 51 -11.52 -6.99 1.42
CA CYS A 51 -11.09 -5.63 1.76
C CYS A 51 -9.78 -5.25 1.08
N GLY A 52 -8.77 -6.13 1.10
CA GLY A 52 -7.44 -5.81 0.59
C GLY A 52 -7.43 -5.47 -0.91
N ILE A 53 -7.93 -6.38 -1.75
CA ILE A 53 -7.97 -6.19 -3.20
C ILE A 53 -8.87 -5.02 -3.60
N PRO A 54 -10.11 -4.88 -3.08
CA PRO A 54 -10.96 -3.75 -3.45
C PRO A 54 -10.37 -2.40 -3.05
N LEU A 55 -9.73 -2.30 -1.88
CA LEU A 55 -9.04 -1.07 -1.46
C LEU A 55 -7.88 -0.72 -2.40
N LEU A 56 -7.08 -1.70 -2.81
CA LEU A 56 -5.99 -1.48 -3.75
C LEU A 56 -6.49 -0.99 -5.12
N ILE A 57 -7.56 -1.59 -5.64
CA ILE A 57 -8.17 -1.18 -6.91
C ILE A 57 -8.75 0.23 -6.79
N MET A 58 -9.39 0.56 -5.66
CA MET A 58 -9.92 1.89 -5.40
C MET A 58 -8.82 2.95 -5.35
N GLU A 59 -7.73 2.69 -4.63
CA GLU A 59 -6.62 3.64 -4.50
C GLU A 59 -5.90 3.85 -5.84
N THR A 60 -5.59 2.77 -6.56
CA THR A 60 -4.96 2.85 -7.88
C THR A 60 -5.87 3.54 -8.90
N GLY A 61 -7.17 3.26 -8.89
CA GLY A 61 -8.17 3.94 -9.72
C GLY A 61 -8.28 5.44 -9.42
N LEU A 62 -8.32 5.83 -8.14
CA LEU A 62 -8.32 7.23 -7.71
C LEU A 62 -7.02 7.96 -8.13
N GLY A 63 -5.87 7.29 -8.03
CA GLY A 63 -4.58 7.82 -8.48
C GLY A 63 -4.53 8.04 -9.99
N GLN A 64 -5.04 7.08 -10.76
CA GLN A 64 -5.11 7.17 -12.24
C GLN A 64 -6.10 8.23 -12.73
N LEU A 65 -7.23 8.39 -12.04
CA LEU A 65 -8.25 9.41 -12.36
C LEU A 65 -7.76 10.82 -12.00
N SER A 66 -7.24 10.98 -10.78
CA SER A 66 -6.86 12.30 -10.27
C SER A 66 -5.59 12.83 -10.92
N ARG A 67 -4.69 11.94 -11.40
CA ARG A 67 -3.39 12.28 -12.00
C ARG A 67 -2.68 13.40 -11.24
N ARG A 68 -2.71 13.33 -9.90
CA ARG A 68 -2.15 14.31 -8.95
C ARG A 68 -1.42 13.57 -7.83
N GLY A 69 -0.72 14.31 -6.97
CA GLY A 69 -0.09 13.73 -5.78
C GLY A 69 -1.12 13.45 -4.68
N PRO A 70 -0.75 12.75 -3.60
CA PRO A 70 -1.67 12.30 -2.55
C PRO A 70 -2.50 13.43 -1.91
N VAL A 71 -1.94 14.63 -1.74
CA VAL A 71 -2.68 15.80 -1.25
C VAL A 71 -3.56 16.44 -2.34
N GLY A 72 -3.11 16.40 -3.59
CA GLY A 72 -3.80 16.99 -4.73
C GLY A 72 -4.94 16.13 -5.30
N CYS A 73 -4.96 14.84 -4.98
CA CYS A 73 -6.07 13.94 -5.30
C CYS A 73 -7.36 14.39 -4.60
N TRP A 74 -7.29 14.90 -3.37
CA TRP A 74 -8.45 15.33 -2.59
C TRP A 74 -9.07 16.68 -3.01
N ASN A 75 -8.66 17.26 -4.13
CA ASN A 75 -9.26 18.52 -4.63
C ASN A 75 -10.74 18.37 -5.02
N PHE A 76 -11.26 17.15 -5.23
CA PHE A 76 -12.69 16.90 -5.42
C PHE A 76 -13.50 16.98 -4.11
N ALA A 77 -12.85 16.80 -2.96
CA ALA A 77 -13.46 16.82 -1.63
C ALA A 77 -12.53 17.52 -0.63
N PRO A 78 -12.55 18.87 -0.57
CA PRO A 78 -11.61 19.65 0.21
C PRO A 78 -11.67 19.36 1.72
N ALA A 79 -12.81 18.87 2.23
CA ALA A 79 -12.96 18.41 3.62
C ALA A 79 -12.03 17.22 3.96
N MET A 80 -11.71 16.37 2.99
CA MET A 80 -10.85 15.20 3.17
C MET A 80 -9.37 15.47 2.84
N LYS A 81 -9.00 16.72 2.54
CA LYS A 81 -7.61 17.10 2.23
C LYS A 81 -6.64 16.76 3.37
N GLY A 82 -7.12 16.74 4.61
CA GLY A 82 -6.37 16.30 5.78
C GLY A 82 -5.89 14.84 5.69
N ILE A 83 -6.63 13.96 5.03
CA ILE A 83 -6.26 12.54 4.85
C ILE A 83 -4.99 12.43 4.00
N GLY A 84 -4.90 13.21 2.92
CA GLY A 84 -3.71 13.23 2.06
C GLY A 84 -2.47 13.81 2.74
N ILE A 85 -2.64 14.75 3.68
CA ILE A 85 -1.53 15.28 4.48
C ILE A 85 -1.09 14.24 5.51
N ALA A 86 -2.04 13.60 6.21
CA ALA A 86 -1.76 12.55 7.17
C ALA A 86 -1.04 11.36 6.52
N SER A 87 -1.42 10.95 5.31
CA SER A 87 -0.75 9.86 4.59
C SER A 87 0.72 10.18 4.29
N VAL A 88 1.05 11.44 3.93
CA VAL A 88 2.43 11.87 3.69
C VAL A 88 3.26 11.81 4.98
N PHE A 89 2.72 12.27 6.11
CA PHE A 89 3.41 12.15 7.40
C PHE A 89 3.61 10.68 7.80
N MET A 90 2.61 9.83 7.64
CA MET A 90 2.73 8.40 7.93
C MET A 90 3.82 7.73 7.07
N SER A 91 3.87 8.04 5.77
CA SER A 91 4.94 7.55 4.90
C SER A 91 6.32 8.08 5.30
N PHE A 92 6.43 9.32 5.77
CA PHE A 92 7.70 9.89 6.24
C PHE A 92 8.24 9.16 7.48
N PHE A 93 7.42 8.98 8.51
CA PHE A 93 7.82 8.22 9.71
C PHE A 93 8.09 6.74 9.39
N GLY A 94 7.29 6.15 8.50
CA GLY A 94 7.50 4.79 8.01
C GLY A 94 8.86 4.64 7.32
N ALA A 95 9.23 5.59 6.46
CA ALA A 95 10.52 5.59 5.76
C ALA A 95 11.70 5.70 6.74
N LEU A 96 11.61 6.57 7.76
CA LEU A 96 12.67 6.71 8.77
C LEU A 96 12.95 5.38 9.49
N TYR A 97 11.89 4.69 9.93
CA TYR A 97 12.03 3.40 10.58
C TYR A 97 12.54 2.30 9.63
N TYR A 98 12.02 2.28 8.40
CA TYR A 98 12.37 1.24 7.42
C TYR A 98 13.82 1.36 6.93
N VAL A 99 14.35 2.57 6.79
CA VAL A 99 15.76 2.79 6.41
C VAL A 99 16.70 2.21 7.46
N ILE A 100 16.40 2.37 8.75
CA ILE A 100 17.23 1.82 9.83
C ILE A 100 17.26 0.29 9.76
N ILE A 101 16.12 -0.36 9.51
CA ILE A 101 16.06 -1.81 9.33
C ILE A 101 16.87 -2.26 8.13
N MET A 102 16.78 -1.54 7.00
CA MET A 102 17.48 -1.90 5.76
C MET A 102 19.01 -1.78 5.88
N VAL A 103 19.49 -0.91 6.76
CA VAL A 103 20.93 -0.69 7.00
C VAL A 103 21.54 -1.79 7.88
N TRP A 104 20.73 -2.42 8.73
CA TRP A 104 21.17 -3.48 9.62
C TRP A 104 21.16 -4.84 8.93
#